data_AF-A0A1E3B251-F1
#
_entry.id   AF-A0A1E3B251-F1
#
_cell.length_a   1.000
_cell.length_b   1.000
_cell.length_c   1.000
_cell.angle_alpha   90.00
_cell.angle_beta   90.00
_cell.angle_gamma   90.00
#
_symmetry.space_group_name_H-M   'P 1'
#
loop_
_entity.id
_entity.type
_entity.pdbx_description
1 polymer ?
#
loop_
_entity_poly.entity_id
_entity_poly.type
_entity_poly.pdbx_seq_one_letter_code
_entity_poly.pdbx_strand_id
1 'polypeptide(L)'
;MFQSLATTEGGKKLLFDIVDWTKQAEHRAVEFPPSRADEAMLKVPNCDEEGDEMFHDNLLPDPDKTVLTFPILTQLCISLNENTCWEDFKLLCSYNDPVEIPTIIEKVTHIHEAVVLLFSGSIAQTDEDILFGAFIPEPCKDGNEIQERDEHRLDLLSCFLFQLSPVHDVSWGNVGRPGWSVIGNELCFGDKDNGAALVLNNGMKAATLIWNVEQKDPAYTASAWRGKDTMQVEVKAIEIWNVLDEGHE
;
A
#
# COMPACT_ATOMS: atom_id res chain seq x y z
N MET A 1 -5.31 14.58 -16.83
CA MET A 1 -6.59 13.81 -16.85
C MET A 1 -7.67 14.35 -15.88
N PHE A 2 -7.33 14.96 -14.75
CA PHE A 2 -8.32 15.45 -13.76
C PHE A 2 -9.08 16.74 -14.11
N GLN A 3 -8.59 17.55 -15.06
CA GLN A 3 -9.26 18.82 -15.43
C GLN A 3 -10.55 18.65 -16.25
N SER A 4 -10.81 17.48 -16.86
CA SER A 4 -12.04 17.30 -17.65
C SER A 4 -13.30 17.11 -16.80
N LEU A 5 -13.16 17.04 -15.46
CA LEU A 5 -14.25 16.78 -14.53
C LEU A 5 -14.71 18.03 -13.75
N ALA A 6 -14.00 19.16 -13.86
CA ALA A 6 -14.37 20.40 -13.19
C ALA A 6 -15.43 21.16 -14.01
N THR A 7 -16.71 20.86 -13.76
CA THR A 7 -17.84 21.67 -14.23
C THR A 7 -18.37 22.54 -13.09
N THR A 8 -18.76 23.78 -13.40
CA THR A 8 -19.60 24.59 -12.50
C THR A 8 -20.94 23.89 -12.23
N GLU A 9 -21.65 24.24 -11.16
CA GLU A 9 -23.00 23.71 -10.83
C GLU A 9 -24.02 23.81 -12.00
N GLY A 10 -23.72 24.57 -13.06
CA GLY A 10 -24.53 24.67 -14.28
C GLY A 10 -24.05 23.85 -15.48
N GLY A 11 -23.11 22.92 -15.31
CA GLY A 11 -22.60 22.04 -16.39
C GLY A 11 -21.77 22.76 -17.46
N LYS A 12 -21.46 24.05 -17.27
CA LYS A 12 -20.57 24.78 -18.17
C LYS A 12 -19.12 24.46 -17.81
N LYS A 13 -18.36 24.10 -18.85
CA LYS A 13 -16.90 23.95 -18.80
C LYS A 13 -16.31 25.27 -18.29
N LEU A 14 -15.51 25.22 -17.23
CA LEU A 14 -14.77 26.39 -16.76
C LEU A 14 -13.85 26.85 -17.89
N LEU A 15 -13.96 28.14 -18.27
CA LEU A 15 -12.98 28.74 -19.18
C LEU A 15 -11.66 28.81 -18.40
N PHE A 16 -10.67 28.06 -18.85
CA PHE A 16 -9.34 28.08 -18.29
C PHE A 16 -8.64 29.37 -18.72
N ASP A 17 -8.66 30.38 -17.84
CA ASP A 17 -7.83 31.58 -17.97
C ASP A 17 -6.59 31.39 -17.08
N ILE A 18 -5.49 30.99 -17.70
CA ILE A 18 -4.24 30.71 -17.01
C ILE A 18 -3.79 31.89 -16.13
N VAL A 19 -4.07 33.13 -16.54
CA VAL A 19 -3.65 34.33 -15.80
C VAL A 19 -4.47 34.50 -14.52
N ASP A 20 -5.78 34.22 -14.57
CA ASP A 20 -6.65 34.31 -13.39
C ASP A 20 -6.36 33.17 -12.40
N TRP A 21 -6.13 31.96 -12.91
CA TRP A 21 -5.80 30.80 -12.08
C TRP A 21 -4.43 30.93 -11.42
N THR A 22 -3.41 31.43 -12.12
CA THR A 22 -2.09 31.71 -11.50
C THR A 22 -2.22 32.72 -10.37
N LYS A 23 -2.96 33.82 -10.56
CA LYS A 23 -3.20 34.81 -9.51
C LYS A 23 -3.96 34.23 -8.31
N GLN A 24 -4.95 33.38 -8.54
CA GLN A 24 -5.68 32.72 -7.46
C GLN A 24 -4.81 31.70 -6.70
N ALA A 25 -3.96 30.95 -7.41
CA ALA A 25 -3.02 30.01 -6.80
C ALA A 25 -2.00 30.75 -5.93
N GLU A 26 -1.42 31.84 -6.46
CA GLU A 26 -0.51 32.72 -5.70
C GLU A 26 -1.19 33.27 -4.44
N HIS A 27 -2.44 33.72 -4.53
CA HIS A 27 -3.18 34.21 -3.35
C HIS A 27 -3.38 33.12 -2.30
N ARG A 28 -3.78 31.91 -2.70
CA ARG A 28 -4.03 30.78 -1.78
C ARG A 28 -2.74 30.25 -1.14
N ALA A 29 -1.62 30.30 -1.85
CA ALA A 29 -0.32 29.90 -1.30
C ALA A 29 0.09 30.73 -0.07
N VAL A 30 -0.41 31.97 0.06
CA VAL A 30 -0.15 32.85 1.21
C VAL A 30 -1.17 32.67 2.34
N GLU A 31 -2.29 31.99 2.10
CA GLU A 31 -3.33 31.73 3.12
C GLU A 31 -2.95 30.59 4.08
N PHE A 32 -1.99 29.74 3.72
CA PHE A 32 -1.49 28.68 4.60
C PHE A 32 -0.45 29.25 5.58
N PRO A 33 -0.60 29.03 6.90
CA PRO A 33 0.37 29.50 7.89
C PRO A 33 1.72 28.80 7.68
N PRO A 34 2.85 29.54 7.67
CA PRO A 34 4.12 28.97 7.26
C PRO A 34 4.70 28.05 8.34
N SER A 35 4.81 26.76 8.05
CA SER A 35 5.80 25.91 8.72
C SER A 35 7.14 26.05 7.99
N ARG A 36 8.03 26.88 8.56
CA ARG A 36 9.48 26.98 8.30
C ARG A 36 10.01 26.31 7.00
N ALA A 37 10.07 27.09 5.92
CA ALA A 37 11.08 27.02 4.87
C ALA A 37 10.98 28.29 4.00
N ASP A 38 12.10 28.74 3.42
CA ASP A 38 12.29 30.04 2.77
C ASP A 38 11.15 30.49 1.81
N GLU A 39 10.55 31.65 2.10
CA GLU A 39 9.42 32.30 1.39
C GLU A 39 9.65 32.59 -0.11
N ALA A 40 10.86 32.36 -0.64
CA ALA A 40 11.20 32.69 -2.02
C ALA A 40 10.94 31.55 -3.01
N MET A 41 11.01 30.27 -2.59
CA MET A 41 10.78 29.13 -3.51
C MET A 41 9.30 28.74 -3.62
N LEU A 42 8.48 29.04 -2.62
CA LEU A 42 7.03 28.76 -2.62
C LEU A 42 6.18 29.67 -3.53
N LYS A 43 6.78 30.73 -4.08
CA LYS A 43 6.08 31.75 -4.89
C LYS A 43 6.22 31.56 -6.40
N VAL A 44 6.97 30.56 -6.84
CA VAL A 44 7.13 30.27 -8.26
C VAL A 44 6.13 29.17 -8.61
N PRO A 45 5.13 29.44 -9.48
CA PRO A 45 4.30 28.38 -10.02
C PRO A 45 5.21 27.34 -10.66
N ASN A 46 5.04 26.06 -10.34
CA ASN A 46 5.68 24.97 -11.07
C ASN A 46 5.02 24.85 -12.45
N CYS A 47 5.32 25.82 -13.31
CA CYS A 47 4.81 25.97 -14.66
C CYS A 47 6.02 26.24 -15.55
N ASP A 48 6.80 25.20 -15.77
CA ASP A 48 7.57 25.14 -17.00
C ASP A 48 6.59 24.95 -18.19
N GLU A 49 7.12 25.04 -19.42
CA GLU A 49 6.29 24.94 -20.62
C GLU A 49 5.71 23.53 -20.85
N GLU A 50 6.15 22.53 -20.08
CA GLU A 50 5.79 21.13 -20.26
C GLU A 50 4.61 20.70 -19.36
N GLY A 51 4.44 21.31 -18.18
CA GLY A 51 3.21 21.16 -17.37
C GLY A 51 2.89 19.71 -16.98
N ASP A 52 3.90 18.84 -17.03
CA ASP A 52 3.88 17.40 -16.80
C ASP A 52 4.79 16.98 -15.62
N GLU A 53 5.60 17.89 -15.08
CA GLU A 53 6.61 17.60 -14.03
C GLU A 53 6.06 17.17 -12.65
N MET A 54 4.75 16.96 -12.48
CA MET A 54 4.28 16.23 -11.30
C MET A 54 4.42 14.71 -11.47
N PHE A 55 4.58 14.19 -12.70
CA PHE A 55 4.67 12.77 -12.98
C PHE A 55 5.47 12.53 -14.26
N HIS A 56 6.72 12.05 -14.16
CA HIS A 56 7.40 11.54 -15.35
C HIS A 56 6.62 10.32 -15.87
N ASP A 57 6.03 10.43 -17.07
CA ASP A 57 5.19 9.42 -17.73
C ASP A 57 5.83 8.02 -17.85
N ASN A 58 7.15 7.93 -17.70
CA ASN A 58 7.90 6.67 -17.75
C ASN A 58 7.99 5.93 -16.40
N LEU A 59 7.51 6.53 -15.32
CA LEU A 59 7.59 5.93 -13.99
C LEU A 59 6.32 5.16 -13.66
N LEU A 60 5.14 5.60 -14.11
CA LEU A 60 3.88 4.99 -13.68
C LEU A 60 3.78 3.52 -14.12
N PRO A 61 3.24 2.64 -13.25
CA PRO A 61 3.07 1.25 -13.58
C PRO A 61 2.04 1.11 -14.70
N ASP A 62 2.36 0.28 -15.69
CA ASP A 62 1.46 0.01 -16.80
C ASP A 62 0.20 -0.72 -16.26
N PRO A 63 -0.98 -0.09 -16.28
CA PRO A 63 -2.19 -0.66 -15.69
C PRO A 63 -2.65 -1.93 -16.41
N ASP A 64 -2.15 -2.19 -17.62
CA ASP A 64 -2.42 -3.42 -18.35
C ASP A 64 -1.45 -4.56 -17.95
N LYS A 65 -0.39 -4.26 -17.19
CA LYS A 65 0.65 -5.23 -16.79
C LYS A 65 0.71 -5.49 -15.29
N THR A 66 0.30 -4.56 -14.45
CA THR A 66 0.41 -4.70 -12.99
C THR A 66 -0.90 -4.41 -12.27
N VAL A 67 -1.08 -5.09 -11.15
CA VAL A 67 -2.17 -4.84 -10.20
C VAL A 67 -1.95 -3.50 -9.51
N LEU A 68 -0.70 -3.19 -9.09
CA LEU A 68 -0.39 -1.89 -8.50
C LEU A 68 -0.52 -0.80 -9.58
N THR A 69 -1.60 -0.03 -9.49
CA THR A 69 -1.83 1.17 -10.29
C THR A 69 -1.61 2.42 -9.42
N PHE A 70 -1.48 3.60 -10.03
CA PHE A 70 -1.32 4.84 -9.27
C PHE A 70 -2.42 5.06 -8.20
N PRO A 71 -3.74 4.87 -8.48
CA PRO A 71 -4.76 4.98 -7.45
C PRO A 71 -4.61 3.98 -6.29
N ILE A 72 -4.11 2.77 -6.57
CA ILE A 72 -3.86 1.75 -5.54
C ILE A 72 -2.66 2.14 -4.69
N LEU A 73 -1.60 2.62 -5.33
CA LEU A 73 -0.43 3.16 -4.63
C LEU A 73 -0.84 4.29 -3.70
N THR A 74 -1.62 5.26 -4.17
CA THR A 74 -2.07 6.38 -3.30
C THR A 74 -2.82 5.87 -2.07
N GLN A 75 -3.67 4.85 -2.20
CA GLN A 75 -4.35 4.23 -1.06
C GLN A 75 -3.37 3.54 -0.09
N LEU A 76 -2.32 2.90 -0.63
CA LEU A 76 -1.24 2.32 0.17
C LEU A 76 -0.43 3.40 0.89
N CYS A 77 -0.06 4.50 0.22
CA CYS A 77 0.70 5.61 0.81
C CYS A 77 -0.05 6.27 1.98
N ILE A 78 -1.39 6.36 1.94
CA ILE A 78 -2.19 6.78 3.10
C ILE A 78 -1.92 5.90 4.33
N SER A 79 -1.65 4.60 4.10
CA SER A 79 -1.36 3.64 5.15
C SER A 79 0.13 3.61 5.53
N LEU A 80 1.04 4.02 4.64
CA LEU A 80 2.50 3.98 4.83
C LEU A 80 3.08 5.25 5.48
N ASN A 81 2.28 6.29 5.69
CA ASN A 81 2.70 7.64 6.10
C ASN A 81 3.52 8.36 5.01
N GLU A 82 3.50 9.69 5.04
CA GLU A 82 3.64 10.61 3.88
C GLU A 82 4.99 10.66 3.13
N ASN A 83 5.95 9.76 3.41
CA ASN A 83 7.31 9.84 2.87
C ASN A 83 7.68 8.79 1.82
N THR A 84 6.78 7.87 1.46
CA THR A 84 7.07 6.90 0.38
C THR A 84 6.68 7.47 -0.97
N CYS A 85 7.68 7.69 -1.82
CA CYS A 85 7.50 8.12 -3.20
C CYS A 85 7.26 6.91 -4.11
N TRP A 86 6.64 7.14 -5.26
CA TRP A 86 6.43 6.07 -6.24
C TRP A 86 7.75 5.47 -6.75
N GLU A 87 8.77 6.31 -6.91
CA GLU A 87 10.11 5.94 -7.38
C GLU A 87 10.77 4.87 -6.50
N ASP A 88 10.32 4.76 -5.25
CA ASP A 88 10.79 3.76 -4.29
C ASP A 88 10.28 2.36 -4.63
N PHE A 89 9.21 2.23 -5.43
CA PHE A 89 8.55 0.94 -5.69
C PHE A 89 9.14 0.24 -6.91
N LYS A 90 9.73 -0.93 -6.67
CA LYS A 90 10.27 -1.80 -7.72
C LYS A 90 9.60 -3.16 -7.73
N LEU A 91 8.91 -3.51 -8.81
CA LEU A 91 8.33 -4.84 -9.00
C LEU A 91 9.46 -5.89 -9.04
N LEU A 92 9.45 -6.82 -8.08
CA LEU A 92 10.39 -7.93 -8.02
C LEU A 92 9.88 -9.14 -8.80
N CYS A 93 8.59 -9.44 -8.68
CA CYS A 93 7.93 -10.52 -9.39
C CYS A 93 6.42 -10.39 -9.37
N SER A 94 5.79 -10.98 -10.39
CA SER A 94 4.34 -11.12 -10.54
C SER A 94 3.99 -12.56 -10.92
N TYR A 95 2.91 -13.08 -10.35
CA TYR A 95 2.44 -14.45 -10.56
C TYR A 95 0.95 -14.48 -10.86
N ASN A 96 0.59 -14.96 -12.06
CA ASN A 96 -0.79 -15.25 -12.46
C ASN A 96 -1.12 -16.75 -12.38
N ASP A 97 -0.11 -17.61 -12.37
CA ASP A 97 -0.23 -19.05 -12.20
C ASP A 97 0.04 -19.46 -10.74
N PRO A 98 -0.35 -20.68 -10.31
CA PRO A 98 -0.02 -21.19 -8.99
C PRO A 98 1.49 -21.15 -8.73
N VAL A 99 1.87 -20.77 -7.51
CA VAL A 99 3.28 -20.69 -7.07
C VAL A 99 3.47 -21.40 -5.74
N GLU A 100 4.56 -22.15 -5.64
CA GLU A 100 4.92 -22.89 -4.43
C GLU A 100 5.37 -21.93 -3.32
N ILE A 101 4.83 -22.11 -2.10
CA ILE A 101 5.14 -21.27 -0.93
C ILE A 101 6.65 -21.13 -0.67
N PRO A 102 7.47 -22.20 -0.74
CA PRO A 102 8.92 -22.07 -0.56
C PRO A 102 9.57 -21.08 -1.52
N THR A 103 9.08 -20.96 -2.76
CA THR A 103 9.61 -20.01 -3.76
C THR A 103 9.43 -18.57 -3.31
N ILE A 104 8.26 -18.26 -2.76
CA ILE A 104 7.96 -16.91 -2.25
C ILE A 104 8.73 -16.65 -0.96
N ILE A 105 8.76 -17.59 -0.03
CA ILE A 105 9.47 -17.43 1.25
C ILE A 105 10.97 -17.26 1.03
N GLU A 106 11.59 -18.09 0.19
CA GLU A 106 13.00 -17.95 -0.14
C GLU A 106 13.26 -16.56 -0.71
N LYS A 107 12.45 -16.09 -1.65
CA LYS A 107 12.62 -14.75 -2.22
C LYS A 107 12.47 -13.64 -1.18
N VAL A 108 11.40 -13.67 -0.39
CA VAL A 108 11.08 -12.63 0.59
C VAL A 108 12.13 -12.57 1.70
N THR A 109 12.58 -13.71 2.22
CA THR A 109 13.54 -13.77 3.34
C THR A 109 14.95 -13.29 2.98
N HIS A 110 15.28 -13.16 1.69
CA HIS A 110 16.56 -12.59 1.24
C HIS A 110 16.51 -11.07 0.99
N ILE A 111 15.36 -10.42 1.18
CA ILE A 111 15.20 -8.98 1.00
C ILE A 111 15.48 -8.26 2.32
N HIS A 112 16.31 -7.22 2.24
CA HIS A 112 16.71 -6.40 3.39
C HIS A 112 15.89 -5.11 3.49
N GLU A 113 15.31 -4.67 2.38
CA GLU A 113 14.42 -3.51 2.30
C GLU A 113 12.96 -3.90 2.52
N ALA A 114 12.09 -2.89 2.59
CA ALA A 114 10.68 -3.11 2.84
C ALA A 114 9.98 -3.71 1.62
N VAL A 115 9.00 -4.59 1.86
CA VAL A 115 8.27 -5.30 0.82
C VAL A 115 6.77 -5.09 0.96
N VAL A 116 6.10 -4.83 -0.16
CA VAL A 116 4.66 -4.97 -0.29
C VAL A 116 4.34 -6.26 -1.04
N LEU A 117 3.60 -7.15 -0.36
CA LEU A 117 2.92 -8.28 -0.98
C LEU A 117 1.50 -7.84 -1.34
N LEU A 118 1.18 -7.84 -2.63
CA LEU A 118 -0.12 -7.41 -3.14
C LEU A 118 -0.84 -8.58 -3.81
N PHE A 119 -2.10 -8.80 -3.42
CA PHE A 119 -2.95 -9.87 -3.94
C PHE A 119 -4.23 -9.28 -4.50
N SER A 120 -4.57 -9.64 -5.74
CA SER A 120 -5.89 -9.38 -6.31
C SER A 120 -6.63 -10.68 -6.56
N GLY A 121 -7.95 -10.64 -6.47
CA GLY A 121 -8.79 -11.83 -6.58
C GLY A 121 -10.27 -11.51 -6.62
N SER A 122 -11.10 -12.52 -6.40
CA SER A 122 -12.53 -12.33 -6.12
C SER A 122 -12.95 -13.06 -4.85
N ILE A 123 -13.92 -12.47 -4.15
CA ILE A 123 -14.52 -13.03 -2.94
C ILE A 123 -15.38 -14.23 -3.34
N ALA A 124 -15.11 -15.41 -2.80
CA ALA A 124 -15.72 -16.67 -3.26
C ALA A 124 -17.26 -16.68 -3.15
N GLN A 125 -17.82 -15.93 -2.19
CA GLN A 125 -19.28 -15.88 -1.96
C GLN A 125 -20.02 -14.92 -2.90
N THR A 126 -19.39 -13.83 -3.32
CA THR A 126 -20.04 -12.71 -4.03
C THR A 126 -19.50 -12.49 -5.43
N ASP A 127 -18.33 -13.06 -5.75
CA ASP A 127 -17.53 -12.80 -6.94
C ASP A 127 -17.11 -11.32 -7.10
N GLU A 128 -17.19 -10.53 -6.02
CA GLU A 128 -16.70 -9.15 -6.01
C GLU A 128 -15.18 -9.12 -5.99
N ASP A 129 -14.58 -8.19 -6.73
CA ASP A 129 -13.13 -8.03 -6.77
C ASP A 129 -12.59 -7.49 -5.45
N ILE A 130 -11.46 -8.06 -5.02
CA ILE A 130 -10.79 -7.73 -3.77
C ILE A 130 -9.31 -7.45 -4.01
N LEU A 131 -8.78 -6.50 -3.24
CA LEU A 131 -7.37 -6.13 -3.23
C LEU A 131 -6.89 -6.04 -1.80
N PHE A 132 -5.86 -6.80 -1.45
CA PHE A 132 -5.38 -6.96 -0.09
C PHE A 132 -3.92 -7.38 -0.08
N GLY A 133 -3.29 -7.40 1.09
CA GLY A 133 -1.89 -7.74 1.18
C GLY A 133 -1.24 -7.50 2.53
N ALA A 134 0.09 -7.48 2.49
CA ALA A 134 0.94 -7.24 3.64
C ALA A 134 2.07 -6.28 3.28
N PHE A 135 2.38 -5.36 4.20
CA PHE A 135 3.62 -4.59 4.19
C PHE A 135 4.56 -5.15 5.25
N ILE A 136 5.80 -5.41 4.85
CA ILE A 136 6.81 -6.07 5.66
C ILE A 136 8.10 -5.25 5.58
N PRO A 137 8.43 -4.48 6.62
CA PRO A 137 9.57 -3.58 6.58
C PRO A 137 10.95 -4.23 6.52
N GLU A 138 11.15 -5.32 7.24
CA GLU A 138 12.41 -6.06 7.26
C GLU A 138 12.13 -7.55 7.07
N PRO A 139 11.84 -8.00 5.83
CA PRO A 139 11.35 -9.34 5.57
C PRO A 139 12.28 -10.47 6.02
N CYS A 140 13.60 -10.21 6.04
CA CYS A 140 14.59 -11.15 6.57
C CYS A 140 14.50 -11.37 8.10
N LYS A 141 13.85 -10.48 8.86
CA LYS A 141 13.72 -10.56 10.33
C LYS A 141 12.27 -10.73 10.79
N ASP A 142 11.36 -9.95 10.22
CA ASP A 142 9.96 -9.82 10.67
C ASP A 142 9.18 -11.14 10.63
N GLY A 143 9.63 -12.11 9.84
CA GLY A 143 9.02 -13.44 9.78
C GLY A 143 9.11 -14.18 11.09
N ASN A 144 10.28 -14.12 11.75
CA ASN A 144 10.48 -14.77 13.04
C ASN A 144 9.87 -13.93 14.16
N GLU A 145 10.05 -12.61 14.08
CA GLU A 145 9.65 -11.67 15.12
C GLU A 145 9.54 -10.28 14.49
N ILE A 146 8.38 -9.64 14.57
CA ILE A 146 8.17 -8.26 14.11
C ILE A 146 9.09 -7.36 14.94
N GLN A 147 9.98 -6.65 14.25
CA GLN A 147 11.03 -5.89 14.88
C GLN A 147 10.51 -4.59 15.49
N GLU A 148 11.07 -4.22 16.65
CA GLU A 148 10.97 -2.84 17.13
C GLU A 148 11.75 -1.95 16.17
N ARG A 149 11.17 -0.82 15.79
CA ARG A 149 11.81 0.07 14.84
C ARG A 149 12.84 0.94 15.53
N ASP A 150 13.97 1.11 14.84
CA ASP A 150 14.99 2.05 15.26
C ASP A 150 14.40 3.47 15.30
N GLU A 151 14.59 4.18 16.41
CA GLU A 151 14.18 5.59 16.58
C GLU A 151 14.75 6.51 15.49
N HIS A 152 15.75 6.05 14.74
CA HIS A 152 16.37 6.77 13.63
C HIS A 152 15.69 6.53 12.25
N ARG A 153 14.80 5.54 12.11
CA ARG A 153 14.02 5.24 10.88
C ARG A 153 12.53 5.48 11.13
N LEU A 154 12.19 6.71 11.48
CA LEU A 154 10.83 7.15 11.86
C LEU A 154 9.82 7.10 10.70
N ASP A 155 10.30 6.93 9.48
CA ASP A 155 9.56 6.96 8.23
C ASP A 155 8.85 5.65 7.90
N LEU A 156 9.37 4.51 8.39
CA LEU A 156 8.76 3.21 8.08
C LEU A 156 7.85 2.75 9.24
N LEU A 157 6.63 2.27 8.95
CA LEU A 157 5.64 1.79 9.94
C LEU A 157 5.69 0.27 10.17
N SER A 158 5.40 -0.22 11.39
CA SER A 158 5.45 -1.68 11.71
C SER A 158 4.78 -2.55 10.63
N CYS A 159 5.12 -3.84 10.56
CA CYS A 159 4.41 -4.82 9.71
C CYS A 159 2.90 -4.57 9.76
N PHE A 160 2.20 -4.61 8.63
CA PHE A 160 0.74 -4.54 8.66
C PHE A 160 0.10 -5.37 7.55
N LEU A 161 -1.10 -5.88 7.84
CA LEU A 161 -1.99 -6.42 6.83
C LEU A 161 -2.93 -5.32 6.37
N PHE A 162 -3.29 -5.33 5.09
CA PHE A 162 -4.21 -4.35 4.54
C PHE A 162 -5.23 -5.00 3.63
N GLN A 163 -6.39 -4.36 3.54
CA GLN A 163 -7.37 -4.53 2.48
C GLN A 163 -7.64 -3.13 1.90
N LEU A 164 -7.65 -2.99 0.59
CA LEU A 164 -7.91 -1.72 -0.12
C LEU A 164 -9.28 -1.73 -0.80
N SER A 165 -9.77 -2.91 -1.19
CA SER A 165 -11.08 -3.10 -1.82
C SER A 165 -11.74 -4.40 -1.31
N PRO A 166 -13.08 -4.49 -1.18
CA PRO A 166 -14.04 -3.39 -1.30
C PRO A 166 -14.07 -2.45 -0.08
N VAL A 167 -13.44 -2.84 1.03
CA VAL A 167 -13.37 -2.03 2.25
C VAL A 167 -11.92 -1.79 2.64
N HIS A 168 -11.53 -0.53 2.77
CA HIS A 168 -10.21 -0.14 3.25
C HIS A 168 -10.09 -0.47 4.74
N ASP A 169 -9.12 -1.30 5.09
CA ASP A 169 -8.79 -1.65 6.47
C ASP A 169 -7.30 -1.95 6.61
N VAL A 170 -6.74 -1.67 7.80
CA VAL A 170 -5.34 -1.92 8.12
C VAL A 170 -5.25 -2.58 9.49
N SER A 171 -4.55 -3.69 9.58
CA SER A 171 -4.29 -4.42 10.83
C SER A 171 -2.81 -4.35 11.16
N TRP A 172 -2.47 -3.56 12.18
CA TRP A 172 -1.09 -3.29 12.59
C TRP A 172 -0.47 -4.46 13.33
N GLY A 173 0.77 -4.76 12.97
CA GLY A 173 1.61 -5.79 13.55
C GLY A 173 2.20 -5.35 14.88
N ASN A 174 2.13 -6.24 15.87
CA ASN A 174 2.66 -6.01 17.21
C ASN A 174 4.10 -6.53 17.30
N VAL A 175 5.00 -5.68 17.79
CA VAL A 175 6.41 -6.00 18.01
C VAL A 175 6.58 -7.22 18.89
N GLY A 176 7.57 -8.05 18.59
CA GLY A 176 7.88 -9.26 19.35
C GLY A 176 7.02 -10.48 18.96
N ARG A 177 6.11 -10.33 18.01
CA ARG A 177 5.25 -11.41 17.51
C ARG A 177 5.73 -11.91 16.15
N PRO A 178 5.64 -13.20 15.82
CA PRO A 178 5.98 -13.68 14.48
C PRO A 178 5.08 -13.04 13.41
N GLY A 179 5.67 -12.41 12.38
CA GLY A 179 4.91 -11.80 11.29
C GLY A 179 4.25 -12.83 10.38
N TRP A 180 4.91 -13.96 10.13
CA TRP A 180 4.30 -15.07 9.40
C TRP A 180 4.89 -16.43 9.78
N SER A 181 4.17 -17.48 9.39
CA SER A 181 4.60 -18.85 9.56
C SER A 181 4.21 -19.70 8.36
N VAL A 182 4.96 -20.76 8.12
CA VAL A 182 4.62 -21.80 7.15
C VAL A 182 4.20 -23.05 7.91
N ILE A 183 2.95 -23.46 7.78
CA ILE A 183 2.40 -24.64 8.45
C ILE A 183 1.87 -25.59 7.38
N GLY A 184 2.57 -26.71 7.18
CA GLY A 184 2.24 -27.65 6.11
C GLY A 184 2.40 -27.00 4.74
N ASN A 185 1.29 -26.84 4.01
CA ASN A 185 1.26 -26.18 2.70
C ASN A 185 0.50 -24.84 2.75
N GLU A 186 0.54 -24.17 3.89
CA GLU A 186 -0.09 -22.87 4.09
C GLU A 186 0.93 -21.83 4.55
N LEU A 187 0.86 -20.64 3.96
CA LEU A 187 1.55 -19.45 4.42
C LEU A 187 0.55 -18.60 5.21
N CYS A 188 0.82 -18.36 6.48
CA CYS A 188 -0.05 -17.62 7.38
C CYS A 188 0.67 -16.37 7.89
N PHE A 189 0.15 -15.19 7.55
CA PHE A 189 0.49 -13.95 8.23
C PHE A 189 -0.46 -13.77 9.41
N GLY A 190 0.09 -13.64 10.61
CA GLY A 190 -0.69 -13.56 11.84
C GLY A 190 -1.12 -14.92 12.41
N ASP A 191 -2.12 -14.88 13.30
CA ASP A 191 -2.67 -16.04 14.00
C ASP A 191 -4.17 -16.17 13.70
N LYS A 192 -4.57 -17.33 13.18
CA LYS A 192 -5.95 -17.61 12.73
C LYS A 192 -6.98 -17.48 13.85
N ASP A 193 -6.57 -17.69 15.10
CA ASP A 193 -7.47 -17.67 16.25
C ASP A 193 -7.35 -16.37 17.06
N ASN A 194 -6.41 -15.47 16.73
CA ASN A 194 -6.07 -14.33 17.57
C ASN A 194 -5.68 -13.06 16.78
N GLY A 195 -6.64 -12.15 16.62
CA GLY A 195 -6.48 -10.89 15.89
C GLY A 195 -6.80 -11.03 14.41
N ALA A 196 -6.03 -10.37 13.55
CA ALA A 196 -6.15 -10.45 12.11
C ALA A 196 -5.16 -11.48 11.53
N ALA A 197 -5.58 -12.20 10.51
CA ALA A 197 -4.72 -13.12 9.79
C ALA A 197 -5.03 -13.18 8.29
N LEU A 198 -4.00 -13.45 7.50
CA LEU A 198 -4.07 -13.78 6.09
C LEU A 198 -3.45 -15.16 5.88
N VAL A 199 -4.26 -16.11 5.42
CA VAL A 199 -3.84 -17.49 5.16
C VAL A 199 -3.87 -17.73 3.66
N LEU A 200 -2.76 -18.19 3.08
CA LEU A 200 -2.61 -18.52 1.66
C LEU A 200 -2.31 -20.01 1.53
N ASN A 201 -3.03 -20.70 0.64
CA ASN A 201 -2.82 -22.11 0.36
C ASN A 201 -3.11 -22.42 -1.12
N ASN A 202 -3.05 -23.70 -1.48
CA ASN A 202 -3.32 -24.18 -2.84
C ASN A 202 -2.50 -23.44 -3.92
N GLY A 203 -1.16 -23.43 -3.76
CA GLY A 203 -0.28 -22.68 -4.67
C GLY A 203 -0.52 -21.16 -4.63
N MET A 204 -0.92 -20.66 -3.47
CA MET A 204 -1.32 -19.27 -3.22
C MET A 204 -2.51 -18.78 -4.06
N LYS A 205 -3.34 -19.71 -4.54
CA LYS A 205 -4.57 -19.41 -5.30
C LYS A 205 -5.84 -19.38 -4.46
N ALA A 206 -5.76 -19.81 -3.21
CA ALA A 206 -6.84 -19.63 -2.25
C ALA A 206 -6.31 -18.87 -1.04
N ALA A 207 -7.05 -17.83 -0.66
CA ALA A 207 -6.75 -17.02 0.51
C ALA A 207 -7.94 -17.00 1.48
N THR A 208 -7.64 -16.97 2.78
CA THR A 208 -8.60 -16.69 3.83
C THR A 208 -8.13 -15.48 4.62
N LEU A 209 -8.95 -14.43 4.63
CA LEU A 209 -8.80 -13.28 5.53
C LEU A 209 -9.62 -13.55 6.79
N ILE A 210 -9.03 -13.34 7.96
CA ILE A 210 -9.64 -13.64 9.26
C ILE A 210 -9.54 -12.39 10.14
N TRP A 211 -10.62 -12.08 10.84
CA TRP A 211 -10.64 -11.07 11.89
C TRP A 211 -11.27 -11.65 13.15
N ASN A 212 -10.57 -11.53 14.28
CA ASN A 212 -11.09 -11.88 15.59
C ASN A 212 -10.78 -10.75 16.59
N VAL A 213 -11.79 -9.94 16.92
CA VAL A 213 -11.66 -8.84 17.89
C VAL A 213 -11.57 -9.31 19.34
N GLU A 214 -11.89 -10.58 19.65
CA GLU A 214 -11.66 -11.20 20.96
C GLU A 214 -10.18 -11.61 21.11
N GLN A 215 -9.30 -10.70 20.73
CA GLN A 215 -7.86 -10.89 20.64
C GLN A 215 -7.15 -10.64 21.98
N LYS A 216 -6.08 -11.40 22.21
CA LYS A 216 -5.17 -11.24 23.34
C LYS A 216 -3.74 -11.39 22.85
N ASP A 217 -3.01 -10.27 22.82
CA ASP A 217 -1.63 -10.23 22.33
C ASP A 217 -1.50 -10.83 20.90
N PRO A 218 -2.27 -10.31 19.92
CA PRO A 218 -2.27 -10.83 18.56
C PRO A 218 -0.99 -10.44 17.81
N ALA A 219 -0.63 -11.20 16.78
CA ALA A 219 0.44 -10.78 15.87
C ALA A 219 0.04 -9.55 15.05
N TYR A 220 -1.19 -9.52 14.52
CA TYR A 220 -1.79 -8.34 13.89
C TYR A 220 -3.11 -8.00 14.56
N THR A 221 -3.29 -6.73 14.89
CA THR A 221 -4.48 -6.27 15.62
C THR A 221 -5.67 -6.14 14.66
N ALA A 222 -6.73 -6.92 14.91
CA ALA A 222 -7.98 -6.79 14.17
C ALA A 222 -8.72 -5.49 14.54
N SER A 223 -9.21 -4.79 13.52
CA SER A 223 -10.03 -3.59 13.66
C SER A 223 -11.36 -3.88 14.35
N ALA A 224 -11.71 -3.09 15.38
CA ALA A 224 -12.90 -3.32 16.21
C ALA A 224 -14.22 -3.41 15.43
N TRP A 225 -14.33 -2.70 14.31
CA TRP A 225 -15.54 -2.66 13.49
C TRP A 225 -15.78 -3.95 12.68
N ARG A 226 -14.74 -4.76 12.42
CA ARG A 226 -14.84 -6.04 11.70
C ARG A 226 -15.56 -7.13 12.50
N GLY A 227 -15.51 -7.04 13.83
CA GLY A 227 -16.04 -8.09 14.69
C GLY A 227 -15.28 -9.41 14.52
N LYS A 228 -16.01 -10.52 14.50
CA LYS A 228 -15.46 -11.85 14.29
C LYS A 228 -15.97 -12.41 12.97
N ASP A 229 -15.10 -12.51 11.97
CA ASP A 229 -15.49 -12.92 10.62
C ASP A 229 -14.33 -13.54 9.84
N THR A 230 -14.68 -14.25 8.77
CA THR A 230 -13.74 -14.87 7.83
C THR A 230 -14.20 -14.68 6.40
N MET A 231 -13.30 -14.33 5.50
CA MET A 231 -13.57 -14.15 4.08
C MET A 231 -12.70 -15.05 3.24
N GLN A 232 -13.32 -15.76 2.29
CA GLN A 232 -12.62 -16.67 1.37
C GLN A 232 -12.43 -15.98 0.03
N VAL A 233 -11.25 -16.12 -0.54
CA VAL A 233 -10.84 -15.39 -1.75
C VAL A 233 -10.15 -16.34 -2.72
N GLU A 234 -10.56 -16.26 -3.98
CA GLU A 234 -9.84 -16.86 -5.10
C GLU A 234 -8.82 -15.85 -5.64
N VAL A 235 -7.53 -16.15 -5.46
CA VAL A 235 -6.45 -15.22 -5.81
C VAL A 235 -6.13 -15.33 -7.30
N LYS A 236 -6.28 -14.22 -8.02
CA LYS A 236 -6.04 -14.10 -9.46
C LYS A 236 -4.58 -13.75 -9.74
N ALA A 237 -4.06 -12.70 -9.09
CA ALA A 237 -2.68 -12.27 -9.27
C ALA A 237 -1.99 -11.96 -7.94
N ILE A 238 -0.67 -12.14 -7.93
CA ILE A 238 0.22 -11.89 -6.81
C ILE A 238 1.36 -11.02 -7.30
N GLU A 239 1.65 -9.92 -6.62
CA GLU A 239 2.81 -9.09 -6.89
C GLU A 239 3.64 -8.87 -5.63
N ILE A 240 4.96 -8.84 -5.82
CA ILE A 240 5.91 -8.53 -4.75
C ILE A 240 6.69 -7.30 -5.20
N TRP A 241 6.57 -6.25 -4.41
CA TRP A 241 7.19 -4.95 -4.67
C TRP A 241 8.23 -4.68 -3.58
N ASN A 242 9.44 -4.31 -3.98
CA ASN A 242 10.41 -3.73 -3.07
C ASN A 242 10.12 -2.25 -2.90
N VAL A 243 10.31 -1.73 -1.70
CA VAL A 243 10.24 -0.31 -1.36
C VAL A 243 11.63 0.12 -0.94
N LEU A 244 12.29 0.86 -1.84
CA LEU A 244 13.63 1.37 -1.64
C LEU A 244 13.60 2.55 -0.66
N ASP A 245 14.62 2.63 0.18
CA ASP A 245 14.86 3.78 1.05
C ASP A 245 16.02 4.55 0.42
N GLU A 246 15.73 5.70 -0.21
CA GLU A 246 16.76 6.62 -0.72
C GLU A 246 17.45 7.38 0.43
N GLY A 247 18.03 6.62 1.37
CA GLY A 247 18.83 7.12 2.49
C GLY A 247 20.24 6.53 2.56
N HIS A 248 20.61 5.66 1.62
CA HIS A 248 21.91 4.98 1.58
C HIS A 248 22.59 5.10 0.20
N GLU A 249 23.16 6.26 -0.10
CA GLU A 249 24.41 6.40 -0.85
C GLU A 249 25.50 7.03 0.02
#